data_AF-A0A377X980-F1
#
_entry.id   AF-A0A377X980-F1
#
_cell.length_a   1.000
_cell.length_b   1.000
_cell.length_c   1.000
_cell.angle_alpha   90.00
_cell.angle_beta   90.00
_cell.angle_gamma   90.00
#
_symmetry.space_group_name_H-M   'P 1'
#
loop_
_entity.id
_entity.type
_entity.pdbx_description
1 polymer ?
#
loop_
_entity_poly.entity_id
_entity_poly.type
_entity_poly.pdbx_seq_one_letter_code
_entity_poly.pdbx_strand_id
1 'polypeptide(L)'
;MIKAATSVHAICRPLPDGGTTLKWRLSDAHSQYGILLATLPVGRHLSHDQQQLVDTLVEQLTSTLALDRHQEKQQQLIVMEERATIARELHDSIAQSLSCMKMQVSCLQMQGDALPTESRQLLGQIRNELNTSWPSCGSC
;
A
#
# COMPACT_ATOMS: atom_id res chain seq x y z
N MET A 1 -13.08 9.87 -5.28
CA MET A 1 -11.82 10.15 -4.57
C MET A 1 -12.14 10.96 -3.32
N ILE A 2 -12.47 10.28 -2.23
CA ILE A 2 -12.72 10.92 -0.95
C ILE A 2 -11.34 11.11 -0.33
N LYS A 3 -10.78 12.31 -0.44
CA LYS A 3 -9.59 12.67 0.32
C LYS A 3 -9.99 12.72 1.79
N ALA A 4 -9.43 11.82 2.59
CA ALA A 4 -9.46 11.94 4.04
C ALA A 4 -8.73 13.24 4.43
N ALA A 5 -9.51 14.28 4.72
CA ALA A 5 -8.99 15.45 5.37
C ALA A 5 -8.70 15.08 6.82
N THR A 6 -7.49 14.58 7.08
CA THR A 6 -6.91 14.44 8.44
C THR A 6 -6.49 15.82 8.96
N SER A 7 -7.46 16.73 9.00
CA SER A 7 -7.37 17.98 9.73
C SER A 7 -8.79 18.35 10.07
N VAL A 8 -9.30 17.75 11.16
CA VAL A 8 -10.34 18.42 11.93
C VAL A 8 -9.66 19.63 12.55
N HIS A 9 -9.48 20.68 11.75
CA HIS A 9 -9.33 22.03 12.25
C HIS A 9 -10.66 22.32 12.93
N ALA A 10 -10.77 21.93 14.20
CA ALA A 10 -11.79 22.44 15.07
C ALA A 10 -11.56 23.95 15.09
N ILE A 11 -12.32 24.69 14.27
CA ILE A 11 -12.43 26.14 14.37
C ILE A 11 -13.19 26.39 15.67
N CYS A 12 -12.47 26.26 16.78
CA CYS A 12 -12.94 26.61 18.10
C CYS A 12 -12.87 28.12 18.16
N ARG A 13 -13.96 28.78 17.73
CA ARG A 13 -14.14 30.21 17.99
C ARG A 13 -14.10 30.37 19.52
N PRO A 14 -13.14 31.12 20.09
CA PRO A 14 -13.16 31.35 21.53
C PRO A 14 -14.42 32.16 21.84
N LEU A 15 -15.35 31.53 22.57
CA LEU A 15 -16.51 32.23 23.10
C LEU A 15 -16.06 32.98 24.36
N PRO A 16 -16.47 34.24 24.57
CA PRO A 16 -16.21 34.93 25.82
C PRO A 16 -16.94 34.20 26.95
N ASP A 17 -16.22 33.96 28.04
CA ASP A 17 -16.71 33.64 29.38
C ASP A 17 -17.19 32.20 29.70
N GLY A 18 -16.32 31.46 30.41
CA GLY A 18 -16.68 30.58 31.53
C GLY A 18 -17.27 29.19 31.27
N GLY A 19 -17.50 28.80 30.02
CA GLY A 19 -18.14 27.50 29.71
C GLY A 19 -17.36 26.27 30.21
N THR A 20 -18.08 25.17 30.50
CA THR A 20 -17.45 23.88 30.89
C THR A 20 -17.04 23.11 29.64
N THR A 21 -15.75 22.81 29.49
CA THR A 21 -15.25 21.97 28.39
C THR A 21 -15.32 20.48 28.77
N LEU A 22 -16.00 19.70 27.94
CA LEU A 22 -16.03 18.24 27.99
C LEU A 22 -15.04 17.66 26.98
N LYS A 23 -14.43 16.54 27.36
CA LYS A 23 -13.39 15.87 26.58
C LYS A 23 -13.63 14.37 26.57
N TRP A 24 -13.71 13.81 25.36
CA TRP A 24 -13.74 12.36 25.14
C TRP A 24 -12.51 11.93 24.37
N ARG A 25 -11.93 10.79 24.75
CA ARG A 25 -10.84 10.16 23.99
C ARG A 25 -11.43 9.24 22.95
N LEU A 26 -11.02 9.42 21.70
CA LEU A 26 -11.31 8.49 20.62
C LEU A 26 -10.14 7.51 20.55
N SER A 27 -10.22 6.41 21.29
CA SER A 27 -9.17 5.40 21.38
C SER A 27 -9.77 4.03 21.57
N ASP A 28 -9.20 3.03 20.91
CA ASP A 28 -9.49 1.61 21.15
C ASP A 28 -8.33 0.95 21.92
N ALA A 29 -8.32 -0.39 21.99
CA ALA A 29 -7.26 -1.15 22.67
C ALA A 29 -5.88 -1.02 21.99
N HIS A 30 -5.80 -0.58 20.74
CA HIS A 30 -4.60 -0.66 19.90
C HIS A 30 -4.11 0.70 19.40
N SER A 31 -4.94 1.74 19.46
CA SER A 31 -4.66 3.02 18.85
C SER A 31 -5.43 4.17 19.50
N GLN A 32 -4.74 5.30 19.60
CA GLN A 32 -5.36 6.59 19.87
C GLN A 32 -5.62 7.31 18.54
N TYR A 33 -6.87 7.63 18.28
CA TYR A 33 -7.31 8.34 17.07
C TYR A 33 -7.37 9.85 17.30
N GLY A 34 -7.73 10.28 18.50
CA GLY A 34 -7.75 11.70 18.85
C GLY A 34 -8.56 12.01 20.10
N ILE A 35 -8.96 13.27 20.21
CA ILE A 35 -9.84 13.77 21.27
C ILE A 35 -11.02 14.52 20.66
N LEU A 36 -12.22 14.26 21.16
CA LEU A 36 -13.40 15.06 20.88
C LEU A 36 -13.56 16.07 22.01
N LEU A 37 -13.68 17.35 21.66
CA LEU A 37 -13.88 18.44 22.60
C LEU A 37 -15.25 19.09 22.34
N ALA A 38 -16.02 19.31 23.39
CA ALA A 38 -17.24 20.09 23.34
C ALA A 38 -17.27 21.12 24.46
N THR A 39 -17.89 22.26 24.23
CA THR A 39 -18.02 23.33 25.24
C THR A 39 -19.49 23.53 25.57
N LEU A 40 -19.83 23.49 26.85
CA LEU A 40 -21.17 23.79 27.35
C LEU A 40 -21.22 25.22 27.88
N PRO A 41 -22.32 25.96 27.64
CA PRO A 41 -22.58 27.23 28.30
C PRO A 41 -22.54 27.12 29.83
N VAL A 42 -22.17 28.20 30.50
CA VAL A 42 -22.12 28.29 31.98
C VAL A 42 -23.47 27.88 32.57
N GLY A 43 -23.45 27.03 33.59
CA GLY A 43 -24.65 26.59 34.31
C GLY A 43 -25.50 25.53 33.58
N ARG A 44 -25.07 25.04 32.41
CA ARG A 44 -25.66 23.85 31.76
C ARG A 44 -24.85 22.60 32.06
N HIS A 45 -25.56 21.50 32.28
CA HIS A 45 -25.03 20.15 32.33
C HIS A 45 -25.78 19.27 31.31
N LEU A 46 -25.13 18.20 30.85
CA LEU A 46 -25.82 17.18 30.08
C LEU A 46 -26.77 16.43 31.01
N SER A 47 -27.99 16.18 30.54
CA SER A 47 -28.85 15.18 31.19
C SER A 47 -28.24 13.78 31.00
N HIS A 48 -28.70 12.82 31.81
CA HIS A 48 -28.30 11.42 31.67
C HIS A 48 -28.47 10.91 30.22
N ASP A 49 -29.63 11.17 29.62
CA ASP A 49 -29.93 10.72 28.24
C ASP A 49 -29.01 11.38 27.21
N GLN A 50 -28.71 12.68 27.38
CA GLN A 50 -27.77 13.38 26.51
C GLN A 50 -26.36 12.83 26.65
N GLN A 51 -25.94 12.50 27.87
CA GLN A 51 -24.64 11.90 28.11
C GLN A 51 -24.55 10.52 27.46
N GLN A 52 -25.58 9.67 27.60
CA GLN A 52 -25.62 8.35 26.98
C GLN A 52 -25.60 8.43 25.44
N LEU A 53 -26.29 9.41 24.84
CA LEU A 53 -26.22 9.66 23.41
C LEU A 53 -24.83 10.08 22.96
N VAL A 54 -24.16 10.96 23.72
CA VAL A 54 -22.80 11.39 23.40
C VAL A 54 -21.82 10.24 23.55
N ASP A 55 -21.93 9.42 24.59
CA ASP A 55 -21.07 8.26 24.79
C ASP A 55 -21.25 7.24 23.65
N THR A 56 -22.49 6.98 23.25
CA THR A 56 -22.80 6.13 22.08
C THR A 56 -22.18 6.71 20.80
N LEU A 57 -22.31 8.03 20.58
CA LEU A 57 -21.72 8.69 19.42
C LEU A 57 -20.19 8.58 19.42
N VAL A 58 -19.55 8.79 20.57
CA VAL A 58 -18.10 8.68 20.75
C VAL A 58 -17.62 7.26 20.46
N GLU A 59 -18.37 6.24 20.89
CA GLU A 59 -18.08 4.84 20.59
C GLU A 59 -18.21 4.53 19.10
N GLN A 60 -19.28 5.00 18.45
CA GLN A 60 -19.48 4.81 17.01
C GLN A 60 -18.41 5.54 16.17
N LEU A 61 -18.04 6.75 16.55
CA LEU A 61 -16.95 7.50 15.92
C LEU A 61 -15.62 6.76 16.08
N THR A 62 -15.31 6.29 17.28
CA THR A 62 -14.07 5.53 17.54
C THR A 62 -14.04 4.25 16.71
N SER A 63 -15.16 3.52 16.64
CA SER A 63 -15.28 2.30 15.85
C SER A 63 -15.10 2.55 14.35
N THR A 64 -15.69 3.64 13.84
CA THR A 64 -15.54 4.03 12.43
C THR A 64 -14.09 4.37 12.10
N LEU A 65 -13.41 5.14 12.96
CA LEU A 65 -11.99 5.47 12.80
C LEU A 65 -11.09 4.24 12.86
N ALA A 66 -11.44 3.26 13.70
CA ALA A 66 -10.73 1.98 13.78
C ALA A 66 -10.87 1.17 12.49
N LEU A 67 -12.09 1.07 11.96
CA LEU A 67 -12.37 0.41 10.69
C LEU A 67 -11.63 1.07 9.51
N ASP A 68 -11.63 2.40 9.44
CA ASP A 68 -10.94 3.16 8.39
C ASP A 68 -9.42 2.88 8.41
N ARG A 69 -8.79 2.98 9.59
CA ARG A 69 -7.36 2.63 9.73
C ARG A 69 -7.05 1.17 9.41
N HIS A 70 -7.96 0.26 9.73
CA HIS A 70 -7.79 -1.15 9.39
C HIS A 70 -7.86 -1.35 7.87
N GLN A 71 -8.84 -0.71 7.21
CA GLN A 71 -8.98 -0.75 5.76
C GLN A 71 -7.78 -0.15 5.04
N GLU A 72 -7.24 0.97 5.50
CA GLU A 72 -6.02 1.57 4.93
C GLU A 72 -4.84 0.59 4.99
N LYS A 73 -4.62 -0.07 6.13
CA LYS A 73 -3.57 -1.09 6.29
C LYS A 73 -3.79 -2.28 5.37
N GLN A 74 -5.03 -2.76 5.26
CA GLN A 74 -5.35 -3.86 4.35
C GLN A 74 -5.11 -3.48 2.88
N GLN A 75 -5.49 -2.28 2.47
CA GLN A 75 -5.22 -1.80 1.11
C GLN A 75 -3.72 -1.72 0.82
N GLN A 76 -2.91 -1.27 1.79
CA GLN A 76 -1.44 -1.27 1.63
C GLN A 76 -0.90 -2.68 1.43
N LEU A 77 -1.38 -3.66 2.20
CA LEU A 77 -1.00 -5.07 2.02
C LEU A 77 -1.39 -5.60 0.64
N ILE A 78 -2.62 -5.33 0.19
CA ILE A 78 -3.10 -5.73 -1.15
C ILE A 78 -2.21 -5.13 -2.24
N VAL A 79 -1.87 -3.84 -2.16
CA VAL A 79 -0.98 -3.18 -3.13
C VAL A 79 0.41 -3.80 -3.12
N MET A 80 0.93 -4.17 -1.94
CA MET A 80 2.23 -4.83 -1.83
C MET A 80 2.22 -6.23 -2.46
N GLU A 81 1.16 -7.00 -2.21
CA GLU A 81 0.98 -8.32 -2.82
C GLU A 81 0.88 -8.22 -4.34
N GLU A 82 0.07 -7.29 -4.86
CA GLU A 82 -0.06 -7.07 -6.30
C GLU A 82 1.27 -6.68 -6.94
N ARG A 83 2.04 -5.78 -6.31
CA ARG A 83 3.39 -5.42 -6.79
C ARG A 83 4.33 -6.62 -6.83
N ALA A 84 4.26 -7.51 -5.84
CA ALA A 84 5.07 -8.72 -5.81
C ALA A 84 4.65 -9.71 -6.90
N THR A 85 3.34 -9.85 -7.15
CA THR A 85 2.80 -10.68 -8.22
C THR A 85 3.22 -10.15 -9.58
N ILE A 86 3.01 -8.86 -9.88
CA ILE A 86 3.44 -8.22 -11.12
C ILE A 86 4.95 -8.40 -11.33
N ALA A 87 5.77 -8.18 -10.30
CA ALA A 87 7.22 -8.34 -10.40
C ALA A 87 7.61 -9.79 -10.77
N ARG A 88 6.94 -10.79 -10.17
CA ARG A 88 7.16 -12.20 -10.48
C ARG A 88 6.73 -12.54 -11.90
N GLU A 89 5.55 -12.11 -12.33
CA GLU A 89 5.05 -12.34 -13.68
C GLU A 89 5.94 -11.70 -14.74
N LEU A 90 6.41 -10.47 -14.50
CA LEU A 90 7.38 -9.80 -15.37
C LEU A 90 8.70 -10.55 -15.42
N HIS A 91 9.23 -10.97 -14.26
CA HIS A 91 10.46 -11.77 -14.19
C HIS A 91 10.32 -13.07 -14.98
N ASP A 92 9.20 -13.79 -14.84
CA ASP A 92 8.96 -15.05 -15.53
C ASP A 92 8.78 -14.85 -17.04
N SER A 93 8.07 -13.80 -17.47
CA SER A 93 7.90 -13.44 -18.88
C SER A 93 9.24 -13.10 -19.55
N ILE A 94 10.13 -12.38 -18.86
CA ILE A 94 11.47 -12.05 -19.34
C ILE A 94 12.32 -13.32 -19.40
N ALA A 95 12.34 -14.12 -18.33
CA ALA A 95 13.09 -15.37 -18.27
C ALA A 95 12.68 -16.35 -19.38
N GLN A 96 11.38 -16.45 -19.67
CA GLN A 96 10.85 -17.26 -20.76
C GLN A 96 11.31 -16.75 -22.13
N SER A 97 11.19 -15.44 -22.37
CA SER A 97 11.58 -14.82 -23.64
C SER A 97 13.09 -15.01 -23.91
N LEU A 98 13.92 -14.84 -22.89
CA LEU A 98 15.37 -15.06 -22.97
C LEU A 98 15.72 -16.53 -23.19
N SER A 99 15.02 -17.44 -22.51
CA SER A 99 15.21 -18.89 -22.69
C SER A 99 14.86 -19.34 -24.12
N CYS A 100 13.77 -18.81 -24.67
CA CYS A 100 13.39 -19.04 -26.06
C CYS A 100 14.47 -18.56 -27.03
N MET A 101 14.99 -17.34 -26.84
CA MET A 101 16.05 -16.79 -27.68
C MET A 101 17.34 -17.61 -27.60
N LYS A 102 17.74 -18.06 -26.40
CA LYS A 102 18.90 -18.93 -26.21
C LYS A 102 18.75 -20.27 -26.92
N MET A 103 17.55 -20.85 -26.90
CA MET A 103 17.24 -22.08 -27.64
C MET A 103 17.33 -21.85 -29.15
N GLN A 104 16.73 -20.77 -29.67
CA GLN A 104 16.79 -20.40 -31.09
C GLN A 104 18.24 -20.20 -31.57
N VAL A 105 19.07 -19.48 -30.81
CA VAL A 105 20.49 -19.29 -31.11
C VAL A 105 21.24 -20.63 -31.10
N SER A 106 20.94 -21.52 -30.15
CA SER A 106 21.55 -22.85 -30.10
C SER A 106 21.18 -23.69 -31.32
N CYS A 107 19.92 -23.66 -31.76
CA CYS A 107 19.49 -24.33 -32.99
C CYS A 107 20.20 -23.78 -34.24
N LEU A 108 20.38 -22.46 -34.35
CA LEU A 108 21.12 -21.85 -35.46
C LEU A 108 22.60 -22.25 -35.44
N GLN A 109 23.22 -22.35 -34.26
CA GLN A 109 24.61 -22.79 -34.12
C GLN A 109 24.82 -24.24 -34.55
N MET A 110 23.82 -25.12 -34.40
CA MET A 110 23.88 -26.50 -34.90
C MET A 110 23.94 -26.59 -36.43
N GLN A 111 23.55 -25.54 -37.16
CA GLN A 111 23.67 -25.50 -38.62
C GLN A 111 25.13 -25.30 -39.09
N GLY A 112 26.05 -25.00 -38.17
CA GLY A 112 27.49 -25.17 -38.31
C GLY A 112 28.05 -24.70 -39.65
N ASP A 113 28.30 -25.65 -40.55
CA ASP A 113 28.98 -25.41 -41.82
C ASP A 113 28.12 -24.75 -42.91
N ALA A 114 26.79 -24.69 -42.73
CA ALA A 114 25.90 -23.98 -43.63
C ALA A 114 25.98 -22.45 -43.48
N LEU A 115 26.52 -21.95 -42.36
CA LEU A 115 26.61 -20.52 -42.07
C LEU A 115 28.03 -19.97 -42.31
N PRO A 116 28.17 -18.74 -42.83
CA PRO A 116 29.44 -18.04 -42.91
C PRO A 116 30.14 -17.90 -41.54
N THR A 117 31.47 -17.87 -41.53
CA THR A 117 32.27 -17.77 -40.29
C THR A 117 31.91 -16.55 -39.43
N GLU A 118 31.66 -15.40 -40.06
CA GLU A 118 31.23 -14.18 -39.34
C GLU A 118 29.88 -14.37 -38.62
N SER A 119 28.91 -15.03 -39.27
CA SER A 119 27.61 -15.34 -38.65
C SER A 119 27.75 -16.27 -37.44
N ARG A 120 28.67 -17.24 -37.50
CA ARG A 120 28.96 -18.13 -36.36
C ARG A 120 29.58 -17.37 -35.19
N GLN A 121 30.49 -16.44 -35.46
CA GLN A 121 31.09 -15.58 -34.43
C GLN A 121 30.04 -14.67 -33.78
N LEU A 122 29.17 -14.03 -34.58
CA LEU A 122 28.09 -13.19 -34.06
C LEU A 122 27.09 -13.97 -33.20
N LEU A 123 26.68 -15.17 -33.62
CA LEU A 123 25.83 -16.04 -32.79
C LEU A 123 26.53 -16.43 -31.47
N GLY A 124 27.85 -16.61 -31.50
CA GLY A 124 28.65 -16.83 -30.30
C GLY A 124 28.62 -15.65 -29.33
N GLN A 125 28.75 -14.43 -29.86
CA GLN A 125 28.66 -13.18 -29.08
C GLN A 125 27.27 -13.00 -28.47
N ILE A 126 26.20 -13.12 -29.27
CA ILE A 126 24.80 -13.00 -28.80
C ILE A 126 24.54 -13.99 -27.66
N ARG A 127 24.98 -15.25 -27.78
CA ARG A 127 24.82 -16.25 -26.72
C ARG A 127 25.58 -15.89 -25.45
N ASN A 128 26.80 -15.34 -25.57
CA ASN A 128 27.56 -14.89 -24.41
C ASN A 128 26.86 -13.73 -23.73
N GLU A 129 26.41 -12.73 -24.48
CA GLU A 129 25.68 -11.58 -23.95
C GLU A 129 24.36 -11.98 -23.26
N LEU A 130 23.62 -12.93 -23.83
CA LEU A 130 22.42 -13.50 -23.21
C LEU A 130 22.74 -14.21 -21.89
N ASN A 131 23.87 -14.92 -21.80
CA ASN A 131 24.30 -15.58 -20.57
C ASN A 131 24.82 -14.61 -19.50
N THR A 132 25.44 -13.50 -19.90
CA THR A 132 25.98 -12.50 -18.96
C THR A 132 24.93 -11.51 -18.48
N SER A 133 23.96 -11.15 -19.33
CA SER A 133 22.90 -10.17 -19.00
C SER A 133 21.81 -10.75 -18.11
N TRP A 134 21.68 -12.07 -18.08
CA TRP A 134 20.75 -12.79 -17.21
C TRP A 134 21.41 -14.07 -16.70
N PRO A 135 22.29 -13.98 -15.69
CA PRO A 135 22.88 -15.17 -15.10
C PRO A 135 21.74 -16.04 -14.60
N SER A 136 21.68 -17.26 -15.12
CA SER A 136 20.64 -18.26 -14.86
C SER A 136 20.19 -18.16 -13.40
N CYS A 137 18.95 -17.73 -13.20
CA CYS A 137 18.24 -17.87 -11.93
C CYS A 137 18.00 -19.37 -11.71
N GLY A 138 19.05 -20.11 -11.40
CA GLY A 138 19.07 -21.57 -11.20
C GLY A 138 19.12 -21.94 -9.72
N SER A 139 18.90 -20.98 -8.82
CA SER A 139 18.96 -21.17 -7.38
C SER A 139 18.10 -20.11 -6.67
N CYS A 140 16.79 -20.14 -6.95
CA CYS A 140 15.75 -19.69 -6.03
C CYS A 140 14.94 -20.93 -5.64
#